data_AF-A0A4U7EEE7-F1
#
_entry.id   AF-A0A4U7EEE7-F1
#
_cell.length_a   1.000
_cell.length_b   1.000
_cell.length_c   1.000
_cell.angle_alpha   90.00
_cell.angle_beta   90.00
_cell.angle_gamma   90.00
#
_symmetry.space_group_name_H-M   'P 1'
#
loop_
_entity.id
_entity.type
_entity.pdbx_description
1 polymer ?
#
loop_
_entity_poly.entity_id
_entity_poly.type
_entity_poly.pdbx_seq_one_letter_code
_entity_poly.pdbx_strand_id
1 'polypeptide(L)'
;MLPTLTYLQFHLVFSLPVLALLWYLAPRYEPTRRRRAAVGIAILVAIAYAYTTPWISYMIRRGAWGYADGAVVARALSIPLGEYLFFTVQTVVVALALHRIGFDPTFREGDFDRAPRAAGVAVGLAMVPIGLTLVRLDPSFLYLGGLIAWVGPVLALQWSVGGGYLARTPRLWVTATLVPAAYFWVADRIAIGMGTWYLSPELTSGITVLGLPIEEMLFFVAAGVMTINGLVLFEWVLDWNDRRRETAEPAPSGRTERDVPGPDAPADPDPDVVDD
;
A
#
# COMPACT_ATOMS: atom_id res chain seq x y z
N MET A 1 6.65 -22.45 32.83
CA MET A 1 7.05 -21.46 31.80
C MET A 1 6.33 -21.83 30.52
N LEU A 2 5.63 -20.91 29.87
CA LEU A 2 5.12 -21.19 28.52
C LEU A 2 6.32 -21.39 27.59
N PRO A 3 6.33 -22.41 26.72
CA PRO A 3 7.43 -22.58 25.78
C PRO A 3 7.53 -21.37 24.86
N THR A 4 8.73 -20.79 24.74
CA THR A 4 8.99 -19.68 23.81
C THR A 4 8.82 -20.18 22.39
N LEU A 5 7.89 -19.56 21.65
CA LEU A 5 7.72 -19.87 20.24
C LEU A 5 8.94 -19.38 19.47
N THR A 6 9.39 -20.18 18.49
CA THR A 6 10.30 -19.68 17.45
C THR A 6 9.58 -18.64 16.58
N TYR A 7 10.35 -17.80 15.89
CA TYR A 7 9.78 -16.79 15.01
C TYR A 7 8.95 -17.43 13.86
N LEU A 8 9.37 -18.59 13.34
CA LEU A 8 8.56 -19.31 12.35
C LEU A 8 7.25 -19.83 12.94
N GLN A 9 7.26 -20.35 14.17
CA GLN A 9 6.04 -20.77 14.86
C GLN A 9 5.10 -19.59 15.15
N PHE A 10 5.65 -18.42 15.47
CA PHE A 10 4.86 -17.19 15.57
C PHE A 10 4.10 -16.92 14.26
N HIS A 11 4.76 -17.01 13.11
CA HIS A 11 4.07 -16.84 11.83
C HIS A 11 3.01 -17.92 11.59
N LEU A 12 3.31 -19.18 11.90
CA LEU A 12 2.34 -20.28 11.75
C LEU A 12 1.07 -20.05 12.58
N VAL A 13 1.19 -19.47 13.78
CA VAL A 13 0.07 -19.32 14.73
C VAL A 13 -0.67 -18.00 14.55
N PHE A 14 0.03 -16.91 14.28
CA PHE A 14 -0.56 -15.57 14.22
C PHE A 14 -0.67 -15.05 12.78
N SER A 15 0.42 -15.06 12.01
CA SER A 15 0.44 -14.35 10.73
C SER A 15 -0.24 -15.12 9.58
N LEU A 16 -0.01 -16.43 9.47
CA LEU A 16 -0.55 -17.24 8.38
C LEU A 16 -2.06 -17.51 8.49
N PRO A 17 -2.65 -17.74 9.67
CA PRO A 17 -4.10 -17.92 9.77
C PRO A 17 -4.88 -16.67 9.37
N VAL A 18 -4.43 -15.48 9.78
CA VAL A 18 -5.08 -14.21 9.34
C VAL A 18 -4.89 -13.99 7.84
N LEU A 19 -3.72 -14.30 7.30
CA LEU A 19 -3.45 -14.23 5.87
C LEU A 19 -4.38 -15.17 5.08
N ALA A 20 -4.50 -16.43 5.51
CA ALA A 20 -5.37 -17.42 4.88
C ALA A 20 -6.85 -17.02 4.97
N LEU A 21 -7.29 -16.49 6.11
CA LEU A 21 -8.64 -15.99 6.30
C LEU A 21 -8.94 -14.82 5.36
N LEU A 22 -8.07 -13.81 5.29
CA LEU A 22 -8.25 -12.67 4.41
C LEU A 22 -8.15 -13.04 2.94
N TRP A 23 -7.31 -14.01 2.59
CA TRP A 23 -7.24 -14.56 1.24
C TRP A 23 -8.55 -15.24 0.85
N TYR A 24 -9.10 -16.07 1.75
CA TYR A 24 -10.40 -16.72 1.55
C TYR A 24 -11.55 -15.72 1.43
N LEU A 25 -11.53 -14.66 2.23
CA LEU A 25 -12.53 -13.59 2.22
C LEU A 25 -12.30 -12.54 1.13
N ALA A 26 -11.20 -12.63 0.37
CA ALA A 26 -10.84 -11.63 -0.63
C ALA A 26 -11.95 -11.51 -1.70
N PRO A 27 -12.28 -10.28 -2.13
CA PRO A 27 -13.32 -10.08 -3.14
C PRO A 27 -12.93 -10.73 -4.46
N ARG A 28 -13.91 -11.34 -5.13
CA ARG A 28 -13.74 -11.89 -6.48
C ARG A 28 -13.90 -10.77 -7.51
N TYR A 29 -12.81 -10.10 -7.81
CA TYR A 29 -12.78 -9.06 -8.84
C TYR A 29 -12.79 -9.65 -10.26
N GLU A 30 -13.30 -8.85 -11.20
CA GLU A 30 -13.14 -9.06 -12.64
C GLU A 30 -11.65 -9.20 -13.03
N PRO A 31 -11.32 -9.93 -14.11
CA PRO A 31 -9.95 -10.29 -14.47
C PRO A 31 -8.97 -9.11 -14.50
N THR A 32 -9.39 -7.96 -15.04
CA THR A 32 -8.55 -6.76 -15.15
C THR A 32 -8.21 -6.19 -13.78
N ARG A 33 -9.20 -5.98 -12.90
CA ARG A 33 -8.95 -5.44 -11.55
C ARG A 33 -8.20 -6.45 -10.68
N ARG A 34 -8.48 -7.74 -10.81
CA ARG A 34 -7.72 -8.80 -10.14
C ARG A 34 -6.24 -8.76 -10.51
N ARG A 35 -5.91 -8.60 -11.80
CA ARG A 35 -4.53 -8.47 -12.26
C ARG A 35 -3.87 -7.20 -11.70
N ARG A 36 -4.57 -6.06 -11.71
CA ARG A 36 -4.07 -4.80 -11.13
C ARG A 36 -3.77 -4.94 -9.64
N ALA A 37 -4.70 -5.50 -8.87
CA ALA A 37 -4.50 -5.77 -7.45
C ALA A 37 -3.28 -6.68 -7.21
N ALA A 38 -3.18 -7.81 -7.92
CA ALA A 38 -2.05 -8.74 -7.77
C ALA A 38 -0.71 -8.08 -8.11
N VAL A 39 -0.64 -7.29 -9.20
CA VAL A 39 0.57 -6.56 -9.58
C VAL A 39 0.92 -5.49 -8.56
N GLY A 40 -0.06 -4.70 -8.09
CA GLY A 40 0.13 -3.68 -7.06
C GLY A 40 0.68 -4.28 -5.75
N ILE A 41 0.11 -5.40 -5.30
CA ILE A 41 0.59 -6.14 -4.13
C ILE A 41 2.02 -6.64 -4.33
N ALA A 42 2.32 -7.26 -5.48
CA ALA A 42 3.66 -7.77 -5.77
C ALA A 42 4.72 -6.65 -5.80
N ILE A 43 4.39 -5.49 -6.40
CA ILE A 43 5.25 -4.31 -6.42
C ILE A 43 5.50 -3.81 -5.00
N LEU A 44 4.45 -3.70 -4.17
CA LEU A 44 4.61 -3.22 -2.80
C LEU A 44 5.39 -4.18 -1.91
N VAL A 45 5.24 -5.50 -2.10
CA VAL A 45 6.11 -6.48 -1.42
C VAL A 45 7.56 -6.24 -1.83
N ALA A 46 7.86 -6.09 -3.13
CA ALA A 46 9.22 -5.82 -3.59
C ALA A 46 9.79 -4.50 -3.00
N ILE A 47 8.98 -3.43 -2.96
CA ILE A 47 9.36 -2.16 -2.34
C ILE A 47 9.57 -2.34 -0.83
N ALA A 48 8.72 -3.10 -0.13
CA ALA A 48 8.87 -3.36 1.30
C ALA A 48 10.21 -4.04 1.59
N TYR A 49 10.63 -5.02 0.79
CA TYR A 49 11.96 -5.61 0.91
C TYR A 49 13.06 -4.57 0.66
N ALA A 50 13.01 -3.84 -0.45
CA ALA A 50 14.06 -2.90 -0.83
C ALA A 50 14.22 -1.75 0.18
N TYR A 51 13.11 -1.23 0.70
CA TYR A 51 13.08 -0.05 1.57
C TYR A 51 13.25 -0.38 3.05
N THR A 52 12.70 -1.50 3.51
CA THR A 52 12.71 -1.86 4.94
C THR A 52 13.99 -2.60 5.32
N THR A 53 14.56 -3.41 4.42
CA THR A 53 15.76 -4.21 4.71
C THR A 53 16.93 -3.35 5.23
N PRO A 54 17.32 -2.23 4.58
CA PRO A 54 18.46 -1.44 5.08
C PRO A 54 18.20 -0.84 6.47
N TRP A 55 16.99 -0.36 6.71
CA TRP A 55 16.59 0.27 7.97
C TRP A 55 16.53 -0.75 9.12
N ILE A 56 15.87 -1.90 8.92
CA ILE A 56 15.84 -2.97 9.93
C ILE A 56 17.24 -3.52 10.20
N SER A 57 18.04 -3.73 9.15
CA SER A 57 19.42 -4.20 9.30
C SER A 57 20.24 -3.24 10.15
N TYR A 58 20.05 -1.93 9.98
CA TYR A 58 20.68 -0.91 10.81
C TYR A 58 20.20 -1.01 12.27
N MET A 59 18.90 -1.05 12.51
CA MET A 59 18.34 -1.08 13.86
C MET A 59 18.74 -2.34 14.66
N ILE A 60 18.69 -3.51 14.04
CA ILE A 60 19.14 -4.77 14.66
C ILE A 60 20.62 -4.68 15.03
N ARG A 61 21.48 -4.16 14.13
CA ARG A 61 22.92 -3.99 14.44
C ARG A 61 23.18 -3.02 15.57
N ARG A 62 22.30 -2.02 15.75
CA ARG A 62 22.38 -1.08 16.88
C ARG A 62 21.83 -1.66 18.18
N GLY A 63 21.18 -2.82 18.14
CA GLY A 63 20.61 -3.47 19.30
C GLY A 63 19.24 -2.92 19.70
N ALA A 64 18.53 -2.22 18.80
CA ALA A 64 17.21 -1.67 19.11
C ALA A 64 16.20 -2.77 19.52
N TRP A 65 16.35 -3.97 18.96
CA TRP A 65 15.67 -5.18 19.41
C TRP A 65 16.52 -6.43 19.18
N GLY A 66 16.17 -7.49 19.88
CA GLY A 66 16.81 -8.80 19.84
C GLY A 66 15.79 -9.94 19.85
N TYR A 67 16.29 -11.17 19.79
CA TYR A 67 15.49 -12.39 19.71
C TYR A 67 15.99 -13.38 20.76
N ALA A 68 15.09 -14.18 21.33
CA ALA A 68 15.51 -15.23 22.26
C ALA A 68 16.41 -16.27 21.59
N ASP A 69 17.21 -16.95 22.42
CA ASP A 69 18.02 -18.08 22.00
C ASP A 69 17.15 -19.17 21.38
N GLY A 70 17.53 -19.62 20.18
CA GLY A 70 16.77 -20.61 19.42
C GLY A 70 15.51 -20.09 18.73
N ALA A 71 15.11 -18.82 18.92
CA ALA A 71 13.94 -18.26 18.25
C ALA A 71 14.15 -18.06 16.74
N VAL A 72 15.40 -17.88 16.31
CA VAL A 72 15.78 -17.62 14.91
C VAL A 72 16.36 -18.87 14.26
N VAL A 73 15.63 -19.43 13.30
CA VAL A 73 16.02 -20.66 12.57
C VAL A 73 17.08 -20.38 11.50
N ALA A 74 17.00 -19.24 10.82
CA ALA A 74 17.93 -18.85 9.77
C ALA A 74 18.06 -17.32 9.69
N ARG A 75 19.19 -16.85 9.14
CA ARG A 75 19.45 -15.44 8.87
C ARG A 75 19.91 -15.24 7.42
N ALA A 76 19.48 -14.16 6.79
CA ALA A 76 20.02 -13.67 5.52
C ALA A 76 20.42 -12.20 5.71
N LEU A 77 21.61 -11.79 5.23
CA LEU A 77 22.17 -10.46 5.47
C LEU A 77 22.15 -10.04 6.96
N SER A 78 22.39 -11.02 7.84
CA SER A 78 22.32 -10.91 9.32
C SER A 78 20.93 -10.65 9.91
N ILE A 79 19.89 -10.56 9.09
CA ILE A 79 18.49 -10.39 9.50
C ILE A 79 17.82 -11.77 9.62
N PRO A 80 17.04 -12.05 10.68
CA PRO A 80 16.25 -13.27 10.77
C PRO A 80 15.32 -13.47 9.58
N LEU A 81 15.16 -14.71 9.13
CA LEU A 81 14.21 -15.05 8.07
C LEU A 81 12.77 -14.62 8.42
N GLY A 82 12.41 -14.67 9.70
CA GLY A 82 11.10 -14.22 10.19
C GLY A 82 10.80 -12.76 9.84
N GLU A 83 11.78 -11.85 9.89
CA GLU A 83 11.57 -10.45 9.51
C GLU A 83 11.11 -10.32 8.04
N TYR A 84 11.79 -11.02 7.13
CA TYR A 84 11.42 -11.03 5.71
C TYR A 84 10.01 -11.60 5.47
N LEU A 85 9.67 -12.67 6.19
CA LEU A 85 8.32 -13.22 6.17
C LEU A 85 7.31 -12.21 6.71
N PHE A 86 7.65 -11.49 7.77
CA PHE A 86 6.81 -10.46 8.35
C PHE A 86 6.54 -9.34 7.34
N PHE A 87 7.56 -8.82 6.64
CA PHE A 87 7.38 -7.79 5.61
C PHE A 87 6.37 -8.23 4.55
N THR A 88 6.51 -9.47 4.07
CA THR A 88 5.60 -10.05 3.08
C THR A 88 4.19 -10.18 3.66
N VAL A 89 4.06 -10.87 4.80
CA VAL A 89 2.75 -11.22 5.36
C VAL A 89 2.00 -9.98 5.76
N GLN A 90 2.64 -9.02 6.44
CA GLN A 90 2.01 -7.76 6.81
C GLN A 90 1.55 -6.98 5.57
N THR A 91 2.39 -6.84 4.55
CA THR A 91 2.02 -6.15 3.30
C THR A 91 0.80 -6.80 2.65
N VAL A 92 0.78 -8.13 2.54
CA VAL A 92 -0.32 -8.87 1.92
C VAL A 92 -1.58 -8.83 2.80
N VAL A 93 -1.47 -8.98 4.11
CA VAL A 93 -2.62 -8.86 5.05
C VAL A 93 -3.26 -7.48 4.94
N VAL A 94 -2.46 -6.41 4.98
CA VAL A 94 -2.95 -5.03 4.83
C VAL A 94 -3.61 -4.84 3.46
N ALA A 95 -3.02 -5.36 2.39
CA ALA A 95 -3.58 -5.28 1.06
C ALA A 95 -4.92 -6.01 0.93
N LEU A 96 -5.01 -7.25 1.42
CA LEU A 96 -6.24 -8.03 1.38
C LEU A 96 -7.32 -7.41 2.25
N ALA A 97 -6.97 -6.85 3.41
CA ALA A 97 -7.88 -6.08 4.25
C ALA A 97 -8.42 -4.85 3.52
N LEU A 98 -7.58 -4.08 2.81
CA LEU A 98 -8.02 -2.97 1.96
C LEU A 98 -9.01 -3.41 0.90
N HIS A 99 -8.68 -4.46 0.14
CA HIS A 99 -9.58 -4.99 -0.89
C HIS A 99 -10.89 -5.49 -0.31
N ARG A 100 -10.85 -6.10 0.88
CA ARG A 100 -12.04 -6.56 1.60
C ARG A 100 -12.93 -5.43 2.11
N ILE A 101 -12.34 -4.33 2.58
CA ILE A 101 -13.06 -3.09 2.94
C ILE A 101 -13.64 -2.45 1.68
N GLY A 102 -12.89 -2.52 0.58
CA GLY A 102 -13.27 -1.96 -0.71
C GLY A 102 -12.94 -0.48 -0.81
N PHE A 103 -12.53 -0.06 -2.00
CA PHE A 103 -12.28 1.34 -2.32
C PHE A 103 -12.62 1.67 -3.76
N ASP A 104 -12.88 2.94 -3.99
CA ASP A 104 -13.13 3.54 -5.30
C ASP A 104 -11.84 4.22 -5.80
N PRO A 105 -11.13 3.63 -6.79
CA PRO A 105 -9.95 4.25 -7.39
C PRO A 105 -10.30 5.33 -8.42
N THR A 106 -11.58 5.60 -8.68
CA THR A 106 -12.00 6.53 -9.73
C THR A 106 -11.41 7.93 -9.52
N PHE A 107 -10.78 8.45 -10.57
CA PHE A 107 -10.34 9.83 -10.63
C PHE A 107 -11.52 10.82 -10.52
N ARG A 108 -11.34 11.91 -9.77
CA ARG A 108 -12.31 13.00 -9.65
C ARG A 108 -11.62 14.36 -9.80
N GLU A 109 -12.38 15.36 -10.25
CA GLU A 109 -11.93 16.75 -10.25
C GLU A 109 -11.51 17.17 -8.83
N GLY A 110 -10.35 17.83 -8.71
CA GLY A 110 -9.72 18.18 -7.43
C GLY A 110 -8.65 17.19 -6.93
N ASP A 111 -8.54 15.98 -7.50
CA ASP A 111 -7.51 15.01 -7.06
C ASP A 111 -6.07 15.50 -7.29
N PHE A 112 -5.88 16.46 -8.22
CA PHE A 112 -4.60 17.11 -8.51
C PHE A 112 -4.39 18.46 -7.81
N ASP A 113 -5.25 18.82 -6.85
CA ASP A 113 -5.13 20.10 -6.13
C ASP A 113 -3.77 20.24 -5.44
N ARG A 114 -3.17 21.43 -5.60
CA ARG A 114 -1.81 21.70 -5.12
C ARG A 114 -1.73 21.80 -3.60
N ALA A 115 -2.78 22.30 -2.95
CA ALA A 115 -2.79 22.51 -1.51
C ALA A 115 -2.63 21.22 -0.69
N PRO A 116 -3.49 20.18 -0.85
CA PRO A 116 -3.34 18.93 -0.09
C PRO A 116 -2.03 18.22 -0.43
N ARG A 117 -1.60 18.27 -1.70
CA ARG A 117 -0.31 17.75 -2.14
C ARG A 117 0.86 18.43 -1.42
N ALA A 118 0.90 19.77 -1.44
CA ALA A 118 1.98 20.54 -0.82
C ALA A 118 2.00 20.33 0.70
N ALA A 119 0.83 20.27 1.34
CA ALA A 119 0.72 20.00 2.78
C ALA A 119 1.29 18.61 3.13
N GLY A 120 0.86 17.56 2.43
CA GLY A 120 1.36 16.21 2.68
C GLY A 120 2.86 16.04 2.40
N VAL A 121 3.36 16.67 1.33
CA VAL A 121 4.80 16.72 1.02
C VAL A 121 5.56 17.43 2.13
N ALA A 122 5.08 18.60 2.58
CA ALA A 122 5.73 19.36 3.65
C ALA A 122 5.79 18.55 4.96
N VAL A 123 4.70 17.86 5.32
CA VAL A 123 4.67 16.97 6.49
C VAL A 123 5.68 15.84 6.34
N GLY A 124 5.65 15.08 5.23
CA GLY A 124 6.58 13.97 5.00
C GLY A 124 8.04 14.41 5.00
N LEU A 125 8.35 15.56 4.39
CA LEU A 125 9.70 16.13 4.39
C LEU A 125 10.13 16.59 5.78
N ALA A 126 9.23 17.17 6.58
CA ALA A 126 9.53 17.62 7.94
C ALA A 126 9.79 16.44 8.91
N MET A 127 9.20 15.27 8.67
CA MET A 127 9.45 14.07 9.49
C MET A 127 10.93 13.66 9.50
N VAL A 128 11.66 13.84 8.41
CA VAL A 128 13.09 13.47 8.33
C VAL A 128 13.96 14.25 9.33
N PRO A 129 14.05 15.59 9.28
CA PRO A 129 14.84 16.35 10.25
C PRO A 129 14.30 16.19 11.68
N ILE A 130 12.99 16.05 11.88
CA ILE A 130 12.41 15.80 13.21
C ILE A 130 12.93 14.46 13.77
N GLY A 131 12.77 13.37 13.01
CA GLY A 131 13.22 12.04 13.42
C GLY A 131 14.73 11.99 13.65
N LEU A 132 15.52 12.58 12.76
CA LEU A 132 16.98 12.65 12.92
C LEU A 132 17.41 13.54 14.10
N THR A 133 16.62 14.55 14.47
CA THR A 133 16.87 15.34 15.67
C THR A 133 16.61 14.50 16.91
N LEU A 134 15.48 13.79 16.97
CA LEU A 134 15.15 12.87 18.08
C LEU A 134 16.26 11.85 18.31
N VAL A 135 16.77 11.20 17.26
CA VAL A 135 17.89 10.23 17.35
C VAL A 135 19.16 10.86 17.96
N ARG A 136 19.38 12.16 17.79
CA ARG A 136 20.55 12.87 18.34
C ARG A 136 20.34 13.39 19.75
N LEU A 137 19.08 13.55 20.19
CA LEU A 137 18.77 14.09 21.51
C LEU A 137 19.11 13.09 22.61
N ASP A 138 18.71 11.83 22.45
CA ASP A 138 18.94 10.79 23.44
C ASP A 138 18.92 9.40 22.78
N PRO A 139 19.73 8.43 23.24
CA PRO A 139 19.69 7.05 22.75
C PRO A 139 18.30 6.40 22.81
N SER A 140 17.48 6.73 23.82
CA SER A 140 16.11 6.20 23.97
C SER A 140 15.20 6.54 22.80
N PHE A 141 15.53 7.56 22.01
CA PHE A 141 14.77 7.92 20.81
C PHE A 141 15.30 7.30 19.52
N LEU A 142 16.27 6.38 19.58
CA LEU A 142 16.84 5.75 18.38
C LEU A 142 15.75 5.11 17.53
N TYR A 143 14.91 4.27 18.14
CA TYR A 143 13.84 3.60 17.40
C TYR A 143 12.77 4.61 16.96
N LEU A 144 12.16 5.36 17.88
CA LEU A 144 11.09 6.30 17.54
C LEU A 144 11.51 7.34 16.48
N GLY A 145 12.66 7.98 16.68
CA GLY A 145 13.19 8.98 15.76
C GLY A 145 13.59 8.38 14.41
N GLY A 146 14.20 7.19 14.42
CA GLY A 146 14.53 6.47 13.19
C GLY A 146 13.31 5.99 12.42
N LEU A 147 12.23 5.61 13.10
CA LEU A 147 10.94 5.27 12.51
C LEU A 147 10.34 6.52 11.83
N ILE A 148 10.25 7.65 12.52
CA ILE A 148 9.72 8.90 11.97
C ILE A 148 10.52 9.32 10.72
N ALA A 149 11.85 9.28 10.79
CA ALA A 149 12.71 9.63 9.66
C ALA A 149 12.58 8.65 8.48
N TRP A 150 12.30 7.38 8.74
CA TRP A 150 12.08 6.34 7.71
C TRP A 150 10.72 6.49 7.02
N VAL A 151 9.67 6.89 7.73
CA VAL A 151 8.32 7.06 7.14
C VAL A 151 8.23 8.29 6.25
N GLY A 152 8.89 9.38 6.65
CA GLY A 152 8.78 10.71 6.02
C GLY A 152 8.93 10.72 4.49
N PRO A 153 10.01 10.17 3.90
CA PRO A 153 10.24 10.19 2.46
C PRO A 153 9.15 9.48 1.65
N VAL A 154 8.62 8.37 2.16
CA VAL A 154 7.56 7.61 1.49
C VAL A 154 6.25 8.39 1.51
N LEU A 155 5.88 8.98 2.67
CA LEU A 155 4.69 9.81 2.73
C LEU A 155 4.82 11.05 1.84
N ALA A 156 5.98 11.71 1.80
CA ALA A 156 6.20 12.82 0.90
C ALA A 156 5.99 12.40 -0.56
N LEU A 157 6.54 11.24 -0.98
CA LEU A 157 6.34 10.71 -2.32
C LEU A 157 4.86 10.42 -2.62
N GLN A 158 4.18 9.69 -1.74
CA GLN A 158 2.78 9.31 -1.93
C GLN A 158 1.85 10.52 -2.03
N TRP A 159 2.01 11.48 -1.12
CA TRP A 159 1.23 12.72 -1.16
C TRP A 159 1.60 13.61 -2.35
N SER A 160 2.83 13.52 -2.87
CA SER A 160 3.21 14.20 -4.11
C SER A 160 2.46 13.66 -5.35
N VAL A 161 2.14 12.36 -5.35
CA VAL A 161 1.49 11.68 -6.48
C VAL A 161 -0.02 11.93 -6.49
N GLY A 162 -0.71 11.73 -5.36
CA GLY A 162 -2.18 11.83 -5.31
C GLY A 162 -2.72 12.40 -4.00
N GLY A 163 -2.08 13.45 -3.48
CA GLY A 163 -2.49 14.10 -2.23
C GLY A 163 -3.96 14.56 -2.21
N GLY A 164 -4.53 14.98 -3.35
CA GLY A 164 -5.96 15.30 -3.43
C GLY A 164 -6.86 14.09 -3.22
N TYR A 165 -6.55 12.96 -3.87
CA TYR A 165 -7.24 11.69 -3.67
C TYR A 165 -7.19 11.22 -2.20
N LEU A 166 -6.01 11.26 -1.59
CA LEU A 166 -5.81 10.86 -0.19
C LEU A 166 -6.55 11.79 0.78
N ALA A 167 -6.57 13.09 0.51
CA ALA A 167 -7.24 14.09 1.35
C ALA A 167 -8.76 13.96 1.33
N ARG A 168 -9.36 13.48 0.22
CA ARG A 168 -10.82 13.22 0.16
C ARG A 168 -11.24 11.85 0.67
N THR A 169 -10.31 10.92 0.88
CA THR A 169 -10.59 9.55 1.36
C THR A 169 -9.99 9.19 2.73
N PRO A 170 -9.91 10.10 3.73
CA PRO A 170 -9.21 9.83 4.99
C PRO A 170 -9.80 8.67 5.77
N ARG A 171 -11.13 8.55 5.80
CA ARG A 171 -11.82 7.47 6.49
C ARG A 171 -11.42 6.10 5.96
N LEU A 172 -11.22 5.97 4.65
CA LEU A 172 -10.84 4.72 4.01
C LEU A 172 -9.45 4.29 4.47
N TRP A 173 -8.42 5.13 4.23
CA TRP A 173 -7.05 4.71 4.48
C TRP A 173 -6.74 4.63 5.98
N VAL A 174 -7.36 5.44 6.82
CA VAL A 174 -7.26 5.32 8.28
C VAL A 174 -7.86 3.99 8.75
N THR A 175 -9.09 3.67 8.34
CA THR A 175 -9.74 2.41 8.77
C THR A 175 -8.99 1.19 8.26
N ALA A 176 -8.59 1.19 6.99
CA ALA A 176 -7.85 0.09 6.39
C ALA A 176 -6.43 -0.08 6.95
N THR A 177 -5.88 0.94 7.59
CA THR A 177 -4.60 0.86 8.34
C THR A 177 -4.81 0.33 9.74
N LEU A 178 -5.76 0.90 10.50
CA LEU A 178 -5.92 0.60 11.92
C LEU A 178 -6.46 -0.80 12.19
N VAL A 179 -7.30 -1.35 11.31
CA VAL A 179 -7.84 -2.71 11.47
C VAL A 179 -6.73 -3.78 11.49
N PRO A 180 -5.87 -3.91 10.46
CA PRO A 180 -4.76 -4.86 10.50
C PRO A 180 -3.71 -4.48 11.54
N ALA A 181 -3.45 -3.19 11.78
CA ALA A 181 -2.49 -2.76 12.81
C ALA A 181 -2.93 -3.24 14.20
N ALA A 182 -4.20 -3.12 14.57
CA ALA A 182 -4.72 -3.58 15.86
C ALA A 182 -4.52 -5.09 16.05
N TYR A 183 -4.69 -5.90 14.99
CA TYR A 183 -4.39 -7.32 15.04
C TYR A 183 -2.90 -7.58 15.32
N PHE A 184 -2.02 -6.91 14.58
CA PHE A 184 -0.58 -7.08 14.76
C PHE A 184 -0.07 -6.52 16.09
N TRP A 185 -0.69 -5.48 16.65
CA TRP A 185 -0.39 -5.01 18.01
C TRP A 185 -0.63 -6.10 19.05
N VAL A 186 -1.77 -6.79 18.96
CA VAL A 186 -2.07 -7.89 19.88
C VAL A 186 -1.09 -9.04 19.70
N ALA A 187 -0.82 -9.45 18.46
CA ALA A 187 0.12 -10.52 18.16
C ALA A 187 1.54 -10.19 18.65
N ASP A 188 2.02 -8.98 18.37
CA ASP A 188 3.36 -8.53 18.74
C ASP A 188 3.53 -8.41 20.26
N ARG A 189 2.53 -7.85 20.96
CA ARG A 189 2.50 -7.88 22.43
C ARG A 189 2.64 -9.33 22.91
N ILE A 190 1.86 -10.27 22.37
CA ILE A 190 1.92 -11.67 22.81
C ILE A 190 3.33 -12.23 22.60
N ALA A 191 3.96 -11.98 21.46
CA ALA A 191 5.33 -12.42 21.16
C ALA A 191 6.38 -11.85 22.13
N ILE A 192 6.32 -10.55 22.42
CA ILE A 192 7.18 -9.89 23.42
C ILE A 192 6.95 -10.51 24.80
N GLY A 193 5.69 -10.74 25.18
CA GLY A 193 5.34 -11.35 26.47
C GLY A 193 5.79 -12.81 26.61
N MET A 194 5.96 -13.53 25.51
CA MET A 194 6.53 -14.89 25.47
C MET A 194 8.07 -14.89 25.36
N GLY A 195 8.67 -13.71 25.15
CA GLY A 195 10.10 -13.55 24.96
C GLY A 195 10.61 -13.98 23.58
N THR A 196 9.75 -14.15 22.56
CA THR A 196 10.22 -14.51 21.21
C THR A 196 11.18 -13.45 20.65
N TRP A 197 10.85 -12.18 20.87
CA TRP A 197 11.74 -11.04 20.72
C TRP A 197 11.54 -10.04 21.85
N TYR A 198 12.49 -9.13 22.00
CA TYR A 198 12.48 -8.09 23.01
C TYR A 198 13.08 -6.81 22.46
N LEU A 199 12.64 -5.66 22.98
CA LEU A 199 13.19 -4.36 22.62
C LEU A 199 14.19 -3.90 23.67
N SER A 200 15.18 -3.11 23.26
CA SER A 200 16.14 -2.50 24.19
C SER A 200 15.47 -1.39 25.01
N PRO A 201 15.50 -1.46 26.36
CA PRO A 201 15.02 -0.38 27.22
C PRO A 201 15.79 0.93 27.04
N GLU A 202 17.05 0.86 26.59
CA GLU A 202 17.94 2.01 26.41
C GLU A 202 17.75 2.71 25.06
N LEU A 203 17.19 2.00 24.05
CA LEU A 203 17.04 2.49 22.67
C LEU A 203 15.58 2.73 22.27
N THR A 204 14.68 2.61 23.23
CA THR A 204 13.25 2.88 23.11
C THR A 204 12.81 3.92 24.13
N SER A 205 11.71 4.63 23.85
CA SER A 205 11.23 5.77 24.66
C SER A 205 10.72 5.36 26.04
N GLY A 206 10.54 4.07 26.30
CA GLY A 206 9.92 3.54 27.52
C GLY A 206 8.41 3.75 27.60
N ILE A 207 7.79 4.39 26.60
CA ILE A 207 6.34 4.61 26.56
C ILE A 207 5.67 3.32 26.09
N THR A 208 4.80 2.78 26.92
CA THR A 208 4.00 1.60 26.58
C THR A 208 2.51 1.91 26.67
N VAL A 209 1.74 1.37 25.72
CA VAL A 209 0.28 1.47 25.68
C VAL A 209 -0.26 0.05 25.70
N LEU A 210 -1.07 -0.27 26.71
CA LEU A 210 -1.57 -1.64 26.93
C LEU A 210 -0.45 -2.71 27.00
N GLY A 211 0.74 -2.32 27.44
CA GLY A 211 1.91 -3.19 27.57
C GLY A 211 2.67 -3.44 26.26
N LEU A 212 2.37 -2.70 25.19
CA LEU A 212 3.14 -2.70 23.94
C LEU A 212 3.90 -1.36 23.79
N PRO A 213 5.19 -1.36 23.42
CA PRO A 213 5.93 -0.12 23.13
C PRO A 213 5.25 0.72 22.04
N ILE A 214 5.25 2.04 22.22
CA ILE A 214 4.62 2.95 21.25
C ILE A 214 5.29 2.87 19.87
N GLU A 215 6.58 2.58 19.82
CA GLU A 215 7.34 2.41 18.59
C GLU A 215 6.83 1.24 17.75
N GLU A 216 6.54 0.10 18.36
CA GLU A 216 5.93 -1.05 17.68
C GLU A 216 4.53 -0.69 17.16
N MET A 217 3.74 0.01 17.99
CA MET A 217 2.41 0.44 17.56
C MET A 217 2.46 1.33 16.32
N LEU A 218 3.35 2.32 16.35
CA LEU A 218 3.58 3.25 15.26
C LEU A 218 4.20 2.56 14.05
N PHE A 219 5.05 1.55 14.22
CA PHE A 219 5.61 0.77 13.11
C PHE A 219 4.51 0.07 12.32
N PHE A 220 3.61 -0.66 12.98
CA PHE A 220 2.51 -1.34 12.30
C PHE A 220 1.56 -0.36 11.59
N VAL A 221 1.28 0.78 12.22
CA VAL A 221 0.46 1.84 11.60
C VAL A 221 1.17 2.46 10.41
N ALA A 222 2.45 2.80 10.55
CA ALA A 222 3.22 3.45 9.50
C ALA A 222 3.37 2.56 8.27
N ALA A 223 3.80 1.31 8.47
CA ALA A 223 3.88 0.32 7.40
C ALA A 223 2.51 0.09 6.75
N GLY A 224 1.45 -0.02 7.56
CA GLY A 224 0.07 -0.11 7.07
C GLY A 224 -0.33 1.08 6.19
N VAL A 225 -0.16 2.31 6.68
CA VAL A 225 -0.51 3.54 5.94
C VAL A 225 0.25 3.64 4.63
N MET A 226 1.55 3.31 4.62
CA MET A 226 2.37 3.34 3.41
C MET A 226 1.91 2.28 2.41
N THR A 227 1.57 1.06 2.85
CA THR A 227 1.00 0.03 1.98
C THR A 227 -0.36 0.45 1.42
N ILE A 228 -1.27 0.93 2.27
CA ILE A 228 -2.61 1.35 1.86
C ILE A 228 -2.53 2.48 0.84
N ASN A 229 -1.82 3.55 1.16
CA ASN A 229 -1.65 4.70 0.27
C ASN A 229 -1.02 4.27 -1.07
N GLY A 230 -0.02 3.37 -1.03
CA GLY A 230 0.60 2.82 -2.23
C GLY A 230 -0.39 2.10 -3.15
N LEU A 231 -1.25 1.24 -2.60
CA LEU A 231 -2.23 0.47 -3.38
C LEU A 231 -3.33 1.35 -3.97
N VAL A 232 -3.91 2.23 -3.15
CA VAL A 232 -5.01 3.10 -3.62
C VAL A 232 -4.50 4.05 -4.70
N LEU A 233 -3.30 4.62 -4.54
CA LEU A 233 -2.69 5.47 -5.54
C LEU A 233 -2.31 4.70 -6.81
N PHE A 234 -1.83 3.46 -6.69
CA PHE A 234 -1.51 2.63 -7.84
C PHE A 234 -2.76 2.38 -8.71
N GLU A 235 -3.86 1.92 -8.14
CA GLU A 235 -5.10 1.71 -8.90
C GLU A 235 -5.70 3.02 -9.42
N TRP A 236 -5.62 4.11 -8.64
CA TRP A 236 -6.07 5.44 -9.07
C TRP A 236 -5.27 5.98 -10.28
N VAL A 237 -3.94 5.83 -10.28
CA VAL A 237 -3.11 6.21 -11.44
C VAL A 237 -3.46 5.38 -12.67
N LEU A 238 -3.76 4.09 -12.51
CA LEU A 238 -4.17 3.24 -13.63
C LEU A 238 -5.53 3.67 -14.21
N ASP A 239 -6.52 3.96 -13.36
CA ASP A 239 -7.83 4.49 -13.79
C ASP A 239 -7.68 5.82 -14.54
N TRP A 240 -6.89 6.75 -14.00
CA TRP A 240 -6.58 8.03 -14.67
C TRP A 240 -5.98 7.81 -16.07
N ASN A 241 -5.01 6.90 -16.19
CA ASN A 241 -4.34 6.61 -17.46
C ASN A 241 -5.27 5.97 -18.49
N ASP A 242 -6.18 5.08 -18.08
CA ASP A 242 -7.15 4.47 -18.98
C ASP A 242 -8.09 5.52 -19.57
N ARG A 243 -8.71 6.34 -18.71
CA ARG A 243 -9.63 7.42 -19.14
C ARG A 243 -8.97 8.40 -20.10
N ARG A 244 -7.71 8.76 -19.82
CA ARG A 244 -6.95 9.67 -20.67
C ARG A 244 -6.66 9.07 -22.04
N ARG A 245 -6.53 7.74 -22.14
CA ARG A 245 -6.37 7.03 -23.42
C ARG A 245 -7.69 6.95 -24.18
N GLU A 246 -8.78 6.62 -23.51
CA GLU A 246 -10.13 6.60 -24.11
C GLU A 246 -10.53 7.96 -24.70
N THR A 247 -10.14 9.07 -24.05
CA THR A 247 -10.42 10.42 -24.58
C THR A 247 -9.49 10.81 -25.74
N ALA A 248 -8.33 10.14 -25.86
CA ALA A 248 -7.32 10.44 -26.88
C ALA A 248 -7.47 9.60 -28.16
N GLU A 249 -8.16 8.46 -28.10
CA GLU A 249 -8.49 7.67 -29.28
C GLU A 249 -9.65 8.34 -30.05
N PRO A 250 -9.44 8.81 -31.30
CA PRO A 250 -10.54 9.29 -32.11
C PRO A 250 -11.50 8.12 -32.35
N ALA A 251 -12.81 8.36 -32.17
CA ALA A 251 -13.84 7.37 -32.45
C ALA A 251 -13.57 6.72 -33.82
N PRO A 252 -13.66 5.38 -33.95
CA PRO A 252 -13.50 4.75 -35.25
C PRO A 252 -14.53 5.39 -36.17
N SER A 253 -14.05 5.98 -37.27
CA SER A 253 -14.86 6.63 -38.29
C SER A 253 -15.78 5.59 -38.95
N GLY A 254 -16.90 5.33 -38.27
CA GLY A 254 -17.96 4.46 -38.72
C GLY A 254 -18.81 5.18 -39.75
N ARG A 255 -18.74 4.67 -40.99
CA ARG A 255 -19.54 4.97 -42.18
C ARG A 255 -19.06 6.15 -43.02
N THR A 256 -18.18 5.79 -43.96
CA THR A 256 -18.18 6.37 -45.31
C THR A 256 -19.62 6.40 -45.82
N GLU A 257 -20.14 7.61 -45.99
CA GLU A 257 -21.21 7.94 -46.91
C GLU A 257 -20.89 7.27 -48.25
N ARG A 258 -21.59 6.18 -48.58
CA ARG A 258 -21.64 5.66 -49.94
C ARG A 258 -23.08 5.75 -50.41
N ASP A 259 -23.24 6.56 -51.45
CA ASP A 259 -24.33 6.60 -52.43
C ASP A 259 -25.74 6.79 -51.89
N VAL A 260 -26.14 8.05 -51.78
CA VAL A 260 -27.51 8.45 -52.11
C VAL A 260 -27.54 8.70 -53.62
N PRO A 261 -28.23 7.87 -54.43
CA PRO A 261 -28.46 8.20 -55.84
C PRO A 261 -29.30 9.46 -55.93
N GLY A 262 -28.82 10.46 -56.67
CA GLY A 262 -29.59 11.66 -57.00
C GLY A 262 -30.82 11.32 -57.85
N PRO A 263 -31.84 12.19 -57.88
CA PRO A 263 -33.07 11.93 -58.64
C PRO A 263 -32.78 11.82 -60.13
N ASP A 264 -33.33 10.78 -60.77
CA ASP A 264 -33.19 10.50 -62.19
C ASP A 264 -33.68 11.67 -63.06
N ALA A 265 -32.94 11.96 -64.13
CA ALA A 265 -33.30 12.94 -65.15
C ALA A 265 -34.54 12.48 -65.94
N PRO A 266 -35.39 13.41 -66.43
CA PRO A 266 -36.58 13.05 -67.19
C PRO A 266 -36.19 12.44 -68.55
N ALA A 267 -36.87 11.35 -68.91
CA ALA A 267 -36.69 10.67 -70.19
C ALA A 267 -37.18 11.54 -71.36
N ASP A 268 -36.39 11.56 -72.44
CA ASP A 268 -36.73 12.15 -73.74
C ASP A 268 -37.89 11.34 -74.39
N PRO A 269 -38.79 11.96 -75.16
CA PRO A 269 -39.92 11.26 -75.77
C PRO A 269 -39.46 10.46 -77.00
N ASP A 270 -39.84 9.18 -77.05
CA ASP A 270 -39.62 8.32 -78.22
C ASP A 270 -40.60 8.71 -79.34
N PRO A 271 -40.17 8.79 -80.61
CA PRO A 271 -41.02 9.20 -81.71
C PRO A 271 -41.85 8.01 -82.23
N ASP A 272 -43.14 8.30 -82.47
CA ASP A 272 -44.02 7.69 -83.46
C ASP A 272 -44.00 6.17 -83.65
N VAL A 273 -45.06 5.51 -83.18
CA VAL A 273 -45.74 4.50 -84.01
C VAL A 273 -47.25 4.76 -83.96
N VAL A 274 -47.76 4.97 -85.16
CA VAL A 274 -49.12 5.35 -85.59
C VAL A 274 -50.06 4.14 -85.58
N ASP A 275 -51.35 4.46 -85.40
CA ASP A 275 -52.56 3.63 -85.53
C ASP A 275 -52.54 2.53 -86.63
N ASP A 276 -53.04 1.33 -86.28
CA ASP A 276 -54.32 0.75 -86.74
C ASP A 276 -54.46 -0.73 -86.30
#